data_AF-Q6B7J0-F1
#
_entry.id   AF-Q6B7J0-F1
#
_cell.length_a   1.000
_cell.length_b   1.000
_cell.length_c   1.000
_cell.angle_alpha   90.00
_cell.angle_beta   90.00
_cell.angle_gamma   90.00
#
_symmetry.space_group_name_H-M   'P 1'
#
loop_
_entity.id
_entity.type
_entity.pdbx_description
1 polymer ?
#
loop_
_entity_poly.entity_id
_entity_poly.type
_entity_poly.pdbx_seq_one_letter_code
_entity_poly.pdbx_strand_id
1 'polypeptide(L)'
;MNFACRLGTTTENSDYYMGCNGWTRAGHKCYQIYDGPKNSWNDASRMCHSLGARLLRVESLDERDWVEWQLTDESHPNVYWSGLNDRATEGTYLWEDGTLANSSLIRWNQEPNSWFGDEDCAGIRQDGHYNDYDCFLQAPAICEYTGSPCPPGWNTWSTTNPVCYYVTTLNNTFTWDEANTFCNKDKAQPGQQTPTLLAVNSQAEQTFINTLLAKQQLSPRSWWTGLN
;
A
#
# COMPACT_ATOMS: atom_id res chain seq x y z
N MET A 1 2.81 -13.45 30.56
CA MET A 1 1.88 -13.91 29.49
C MET A 1 2.33 -13.29 28.17
N ASN A 2 1.77 -13.72 27.03
CA ASN A 2 1.91 -13.00 25.77
C ASN A 2 0.98 -11.77 25.75
N PHE A 3 1.05 -10.94 24.71
CA PHE A 3 0.16 -9.79 24.57
C PHE A 3 -0.15 -9.47 23.11
N ALA A 4 -1.25 -8.76 22.92
CA ALA A 4 -1.59 -8.12 21.66
C ALA A 4 -1.99 -6.66 21.91
N CYS A 5 -1.74 -5.81 20.93
CA CYS A 5 -2.14 -4.42 20.93
C CYS A 5 -3.32 -4.21 19.98
N ARG A 6 -4.16 -3.23 20.29
CA ARG A 6 -5.27 -2.78 19.46
C ARG A 6 -5.05 -1.32 19.07
N LEU A 7 -5.31 -1.01 17.81
CA LEU A 7 -5.39 0.35 17.28
C LEU A 7 -6.72 0.45 16.53
N GLY A 8 -7.55 1.45 16.78
CA GLY A 8 -8.82 1.58 16.07
C GLY A 8 -9.36 3.00 16.06
N THR A 9 -9.94 3.42 14.93
CA THR A 9 -10.43 4.79 14.73
C THR A 9 -11.66 5.11 15.57
N THR A 10 -11.56 6.08 16.48
CA THR A 10 -12.72 6.84 16.95
C THR A 10 -13.09 7.88 15.87
N THR A 11 -14.29 7.78 15.30
CA THR A 11 -14.94 8.78 14.42
C THR A 11 -14.68 10.21 14.93
N GLU A 12 -14.07 11.17 14.21
CA GLU A 12 -14.55 11.90 13.02
C GLU A 12 -13.37 12.51 12.18
N ASN A 13 -12.23 11.84 12.05
CA ASN A 13 -11.17 12.27 11.11
C ASN A 13 -10.35 11.06 10.64
N SER A 14 -11.05 10.08 10.07
CA SER A 14 -10.50 8.79 9.63
C SER A 14 -9.51 8.87 8.48
N ASP A 15 -9.33 10.03 7.86
CA ASP A 15 -8.49 10.18 6.67
C ASP A 15 -7.03 10.55 6.97
N TYR A 16 -6.69 10.94 8.20
CA TYR A 16 -5.41 11.62 8.40
C TYR A 16 -4.24 10.76 8.93
N TYR A 17 -4.43 9.58 9.55
CA TYR A 17 -3.29 8.99 10.29
C TYR A 17 -3.16 7.46 10.39
N MET A 18 -3.76 6.65 9.52
CA MET A 18 -3.47 5.20 9.50
C MET A 18 -3.31 4.67 8.07
N GLY A 19 -2.20 3.98 7.80
CA GLY A 19 -2.13 2.98 6.72
C GLY A 19 -1.18 3.21 5.55
N CYS A 20 -0.55 4.39 5.38
CA CYS A 20 0.34 4.63 4.23
C CYS A 20 1.85 4.69 4.52
N ASN A 21 2.30 4.58 5.78
CA ASN A 21 3.74 4.51 6.12
C ASN A 21 4.62 5.62 5.50
N GLY A 22 4.11 6.84 5.45
CA GLY A 22 4.80 7.98 4.82
C GLY A 22 4.64 8.08 3.30
N TRP A 23 3.84 7.20 2.69
CA TRP A 23 3.42 7.32 1.28
C TRP A 23 2.19 8.23 1.19
N THR A 24 2.00 8.83 0.01
CA THR A 24 0.86 9.72 -0.23
C THR A 24 -0.41 8.89 -0.35
N ARG A 25 -1.46 9.28 0.38
CA ARG A 25 -2.76 8.62 0.33
C ARG A 25 -3.66 9.32 -0.69
N ALA A 26 -4.26 8.56 -1.59
CA ALA A 26 -5.35 9.03 -2.44
C ALA A 26 -6.43 7.95 -2.56
N GLY A 27 -7.65 8.28 -2.15
CA GLY A 27 -8.72 7.30 -2.00
C GLY A 27 -8.34 6.18 -1.01
N HIS A 28 -8.46 4.93 -1.47
CA HIS A 28 -8.18 3.73 -0.65
C HIS A 28 -6.78 3.13 -0.88
N LYS A 29 -5.92 3.83 -1.64
CA LYS A 29 -4.57 3.38 -1.98
C LYS A 29 -3.50 4.31 -1.42
N CYS A 30 -2.30 3.78 -1.34
CA CYS A 30 -1.10 4.51 -0.95
C CYS A 30 -0.12 4.49 -2.13
N TYR A 31 0.50 5.63 -2.41
CA TYR A 31 1.34 5.84 -3.59
C TYR A 31 2.69 6.43 -3.20
N GLN A 32 3.72 5.96 -3.88
CA GLN A 32 5.05 6.57 -3.83
C GLN A 32 5.48 6.90 -5.26
N ILE A 33 5.72 8.18 -5.51
CA ILE A 33 6.23 8.70 -6.77
C ILE A 33 7.74 8.89 -6.55
N TYR A 34 8.55 8.02 -7.14
CA TYR A 34 9.98 8.03 -6.94
C TYR A 34 10.65 8.93 -7.98
N ASP A 35 11.25 10.07 -7.60
CA ASP A 35 12.00 10.90 -8.55
C ASP A 35 13.44 10.39 -8.83
N GLY A 36 13.87 9.32 -8.15
CA GLY A 36 15.16 8.64 -8.37
C GLY A 36 15.04 7.13 -8.14
N PRO A 37 16.15 6.38 -8.00
CA PRO A 37 16.95 5.94 -9.15
C PRO A 37 16.10 5.49 -10.34
N LYS A 38 16.61 5.74 -11.55
CA LYS A 38 15.99 5.31 -12.78
C LYS A 38 16.24 3.82 -13.01
N ASN A 39 15.20 3.09 -13.40
CA ASN A 39 15.22 1.64 -13.54
C ASN A 39 14.60 1.25 -14.90
N SER A 40 14.94 0.07 -15.42
CA SER A 40 14.13 -0.57 -16.46
C SER A 40 12.72 -0.86 -15.92
N TRP A 41 11.73 -1.06 -16.78
CA TRP A 41 10.37 -1.38 -16.34
C TRP A 41 10.33 -2.63 -15.44
N ASN A 42 11.08 -3.68 -15.83
CA ASN A 42 11.17 -4.92 -15.04
C ASN A 42 11.88 -4.71 -13.68
N ASP A 43 12.89 -3.85 -13.61
CA ASP A 43 13.56 -3.51 -12.35
C ASP A 43 12.65 -2.67 -11.44
N ALA A 44 11.91 -1.73 -12.02
CA ALA A 44 10.93 -0.90 -11.30
C ALA A 44 9.79 -1.73 -10.72
N SER A 45 9.24 -2.66 -11.49
CA SER A 45 8.25 -3.64 -11.03
C SER A 45 8.77 -4.44 -9.83
N ARG A 46 9.98 -5.00 -9.95
CA ARG A 46 10.63 -5.73 -8.85
C ARG A 46 10.86 -4.85 -7.62
N MET A 47 11.23 -3.58 -7.81
CA MET A 47 11.37 -2.62 -6.72
C MET A 47 10.04 -2.41 -5.98
N CYS A 48 8.95 -2.10 -6.69
CA CYS A 48 7.63 -1.94 -6.06
C CYS A 48 7.21 -3.22 -5.32
N HIS A 49 7.39 -4.39 -5.93
CA HIS A 49 7.08 -5.66 -5.28
C HIS A 49 7.93 -5.95 -4.04
N SER A 50 9.20 -5.55 -4.03
CA SER A 50 10.06 -5.69 -2.83
C SER A 50 9.56 -4.87 -1.64
N LEU A 51 8.72 -3.85 -1.89
CA LEU A 51 8.10 -2.98 -0.89
C LEU A 51 6.70 -3.46 -0.49
N GLY A 52 6.24 -4.62 -1.00
CA GLY A 52 4.86 -5.08 -0.83
C GLY A 52 3.83 -4.30 -1.64
N ALA A 53 4.29 -3.59 -2.66
CA ALA A 53 3.51 -2.78 -3.59
C ALA A 53 3.52 -3.40 -5.00
N ARG A 54 2.96 -2.67 -5.97
CA ARG A 54 3.05 -2.95 -7.41
C ARG A 54 3.26 -1.63 -8.16
N LEU A 55 3.57 -1.66 -9.45
CA LEU A 55 3.53 -0.44 -10.24
C LEU A 55 2.09 0.11 -10.31
N LEU A 56 1.96 1.42 -10.47
CA LEU A 56 0.69 2.12 -10.55
C LEU A 56 -0.27 1.42 -11.52
N ARG A 57 -1.50 1.21 -11.07
CA ARG A 57 -2.60 0.69 -11.87
C ARG A 57 -3.81 1.60 -11.67
N VAL A 58 -4.12 2.40 -12.69
CA VAL A 58 -5.27 3.31 -12.67
C VAL A 58 -6.57 2.51 -12.79
N GLU A 59 -7.44 2.63 -11.80
CA GLU A 59 -8.70 1.89 -11.68
C GLU A 59 -9.93 2.81 -11.66
N SER A 60 -9.75 4.13 -11.55
CA SER A 60 -10.84 5.11 -11.56
C SER A 60 -10.44 6.42 -12.23
N LEU A 61 -11.45 7.23 -12.61
CA LEU A 61 -11.24 8.57 -13.15
C LEU A 61 -10.62 9.51 -12.12
N ASP A 62 -11.07 9.44 -10.87
CA ASP A 62 -10.53 10.26 -9.78
C ASP A 62 -9.05 9.95 -9.53
N GLU A 63 -8.67 8.66 -9.58
CA GLU A 63 -7.28 8.24 -9.47
C GLU A 63 -6.45 8.72 -10.66
N ARG A 64 -6.96 8.60 -11.88
CA ARG A 64 -6.29 9.13 -13.08
C ARG A 64 -6.01 10.63 -12.91
N ASP A 65 -7.04 11.41 -12.62
CA ASP A 65 -6.96 12.87 -12.54
C ASP A 65 -6.05 13.31 -11.39
N TRP A 66 -6.05 12.56 -10.28
CA TRP A 66 -5.11 12.79 -9.17
C TRP A 66 -3.67 12.51 -9.58
N VAL A 67 -3.38 11.38 -10.25
CA VAL A 67 -2.03 11.07 -10.74
C VAL A 67 -1.58 12.12 -11.75
N GLU A 68 -2.42 12.48 -12.73
CA GLU A 68 -2.13 13.56 -13.69
C GLU A 68 -1.73 14.84 -12.96
N TRP A 69 -2.51 15.26 -11.97
CA TRP A 69 -2.24 16.46 -11.18
C TRP A 69 -0.91 16.39 -10.41
N GLN A 70 -0.56 15.24 -9.81
CA GLN A 70 0.72 15.06 -9.10
C GLN A 70 1.95 15.27 -9.98
N LEU A 71 1.85 15.05 -11.30
CA LEU A 71 2.98 15.08 -12.21
C LEU A 71 3.15 16.42 -12.95
N THR A 72 2.25 17.39 -12.75
CA THR A 72 2.21 18.66 -13.51
C THR A 72 3.36 19.64 -13.23
N ASP A 73 4.24 19.37 -12.27
CA ASP A 73 5.41 20.21 -11.96
C ASP A 73 6.56 19.93 -12.95
N GLU A 74 7.06 20.97 -13.63
CA GLU A 74 8.17 20.87 -14.61
C GLU A 74 9.50 20.39 -14.01
N SER A 75 9.62 20.34 -12.67
CA SER A 75 10.77 19.75 -11.99
C SER A 75 10.76 18.21 -12.00
N HIS A 76 9.63 17.59 -12.36
CA HIS A 76 9.52 16.14 -12.45
C HIS A 76 10.26 15.57 -13.68
N PRO A 77 10.80 14.35 -13.55
CA PRO A 77 11.21 13.53 -14.69
C PRO A 77 10.19 13.48 -15.84
N ASN A 78 10.71 13.43 -17.07
CA ASN A 78 9.90 13.38 -18.30
C ASN A 78 8.90 12.20 -18.36
N VAL A 79 9.19 11.10 -17.66
CA VAL A 79 8.39 9.87 -17.68
C VAL A 79 8.54 9.10 -16.36
N TYR A 80 7.45 8.49 -15.90
CA TYR A 80 7.41 7.51 -14.83
C TYR A 80 6.81 6.20 -15.30
N TRP A 81 7.41 5.08 -14.91
CA TRP A 81 6.83 3.77 -15.15
C TRP A 81 5.51 3.56 -14.40
N SER A 82 4.56 2.97 -15.12
CA SER A 82 3.31 2.42 -14.63
C SER A 82 3.28 0.91 -14.82
N GLY A 83 2.27 0.21 -14.30
CA GLY A 83 2.09 -1.22 -14.52
C GLY A 83 1.53 -1.59 -15.90
N LEU A 84 1.21 -0.61 -16.74
CA LEU A 84 0.59 -0.81 -18.05
C LEU A 84 1.64 -1.27 -19.07
N ASN A 85 1.30 -2.29 -19.85
CA ASN A 85 2.17 -2.87 -20.87
C ASN A 85 1.35 -3.67 -21.90
N ASP A 86 1.87 -3.90 -23.09
CA ASP A 86 1.27 -4.75 -24.14
C ASP A 86 2.24 -5.83 -24.65
N ARG A 87 3.28 -6.12 -23.86
CA ARG A 87 4.31 -7.17 -24.07
C ARG A 87 3.78 -8.54 -24.50
N ALA A 88 2.55 -8.87 -24.13
CA ALA A 88 1.93 -10.14 -24.48
C ALA A 88 1.32 -10.13 -25.90
N THR A 89 0.78 -9.00 -26.33
CA THR A 89 0.11 -8.82 -27.62
C THR A 89 0.05 -7.33 -27.93
N GLU A 90 0.83 -6.90 -28.93
CA GLU A 90 0.86 -5.53 -29.47
C GLU A 90 -0.54 -4.91 -29.58
N GLY A 91 -0.71 -3.70 -29.04
CA GLY A 91 -1.97 -2.97 -29.03
C GLY A 91 -3.02 -3.48 -28.04
N THR A 92 -2.71 -4.52 -27.26
CA THR A 92 -3.56 -5.03 -26.17
C THR A 92 -2.91 -4.75 -24.82
N TYR A 93 -3.21 -3.56 -24.27
CA TYR A 93 -2.63 -3.14 -23.00
C TYR A 93 -3.26 -3.85 -21.79
N LEU A 94 -2.40 -4.46 -21.00
CA LEU A 94 -2.68 -5.20 -19.77
C LEU A 94 -1.96 -4.54 -18.59
N TRP A 95 -2.49 -4.75 -17.39
CA TRP A 95 -1.77 -4.51 -16.14
C TRP A 95 -0.85 -5.69 -15.80
N GLU A 96 0.07 -5.51 -14.84
CA GLU A 96 1.03 -6.55 -14.43
C GLU A 96 0.39 -7.90 -14.03
N ASP A 97 -0.86 -7.88 -13.56
CA ASP A 97 -1.64 -9.07 -13.19
C ASP A 97 -2.41 -9.71 -14.36
N GLY A 98 -2.22 -9.20 -15.58
CA GLY A 98 -2.89 -9.65 -16.80
C GLY A 98 -4.30 -9.10 -16.99
N THR A 99 -4.77 -8.21 -16.11
CA THR A 99 -6.09 -7.57 -16.28
C THR A 99 -6.06 -6.63 -17.48
N LEU A 100 -7.06 -6.74 -18.37
CA LEU A 100 -7.23 -5.83 -19.50
C LEU A 100 -7.45 -4.38 -19.02
N ALA A 101 -6.69 -3.44 -19.58
CA ALA A 101 -6.82 -2.03 -19.25
C ALA A 101 -8.15 -1.46 -19.79
N ASN A 102 -8.79 -0.61 -18.99
CA ASN A 102 -9.93 0.17 -19.46
C ASN A 102 -9.41 1.38 -20.23
N SER A 103 -9.55 1.37 -21.55
CA SER A 103 -9.07 2.44 -22.44
C SER A 103 -9.67 3.82 -22.13
N SER A 104 -10.83 3.90 -21.46
CA SER A 104 -11.42 5.18 -21.04
C SER A 104 -10.67 5.84 -19.87
N LEU A 105 -9.82 5.09 -19.18
CA LEU A 105 -8.97 5.59 -18.09
C LEU A 105 -7.56 5.96 -18.57
N ILE A 106 -7.16 5.54 -19.77
CA ILE A 106 -5.83 5.79 -20.32
C ILE A 106 -5.91 6.94 -21.32
N ARG A 107 -5.20 8.02 -21.03
CA ARG A 107 -5.03 9.14 -21.97
C ARG A 107 -3.67 9.05 -22.62
N TRP A 108 -3.62 8.70 -23.88
CA TRP A 108 -2.38 8.60 -24.63
C TRP A 108 -1.90 9.97 -25.13
N ASN A 109 -0.59 10.17 -25.13
CA ASN A 109 0.06 11.33 -25.71
C ASN A 109 0.23 11.13 -27.23
N GLN A 110 -0.79 11.55 -28.00
CA GLN A 110 -0.77 11.55 -29.47
C GLN A 110 -0.25 10.25 -30.13
N GLU A 111 -0.43 9.07 -29.54
CA GLU A 111 -0.08 7.73 -30.07
C GLU A 111 -1.06 6.68 -29.46
N PRO A 112 -1.08 5.35 -29.77
CA PRO A 112 0.05 4.49 -30.11
C PRO A 112 0.34 4.45 -31.62
N ASN A 113 1.48 4.97 -32.04
CA ASN A 113 2.12 4.54 -33.28
C ASN A 113 3.27 3.65 -32.89
N SER A 114 3.34 2.53 -33.57
CA SER A 114 4.45 1.59 -33.50
C SER A 114 5.69 2.24 -34.13
N TRP A 115 6.30 3.25 -33.51
CA TRP A 115 7.69 3.62 -33.82
C TRP A 115 8.55 2.45 -33.36
N PHE A 116 8.74 1.50 -34.30
CA PHE A 116 9.69 0.38 -34.27
C PHE A 116 9.24 -0.96 -33.67
N GLY A 117 8.06 -1.09 -33.08
CA GLY A 117 7.50 -2.40 -32.69
C GLY A 117 8.26 -3.11 -31.56
N ASP A 118 9.01 -2.35 -30.75
CA ASP A 118 9.80 -2.81 -29.59
C ASP A 118 9.48 -1.98 -28.31
N GLU A 119 8.40 -1.19 -28.31
CA GLU A 119 8.00 -0.31 -27.20
C GLU A 119 6.79 -0.87 -26.45
N ASP A 120 7.00 -1.87 -25.59
CA ASP A 120 5.87 -2.60 -24.98
C ASP A 120 5.47 -2.12 -23.56
N CYS A 121 6.18 -1.13 -23.00
CA CYS A 121 6.03 -0.71 -21.61
C CYS A 121 5.55 0.74 -21.52
N ALA A 122 4.40 0.96 -20.87
CA ALA A 122 3.79 2.28 -20.84
C ALA A 122 4.17 3.07 -19.58
N GLY A 123 4.68 4.28 -19.81
CA GLY A 123 5.00 5.27 -18.79
C GLY A 123 4.11 6.50 -18.90
N ILE A 124 3.93 7.20 -17.78
CA ILE A 124 3.19 8.46 -17.70
C ILE A 124 4.18 9.61 -17.82
N ARG A 125 3.92 10.51 -18.76
CA ARG A 125 4.72 11.72 -18.99
C ARG A 125 4.37 12.81 -17.96
N GLN A 126 5.22 13.82 -17.87
CA GLN A 126 4.97 15.01 -17.02
C GLN A 126 3.67 15.79 -17.36
N ASP A 127 3.11 15.59 -18.56
CA ASP A 127 1.80 16.16 -18.94
C ASP A 127 0.61 15.28 -18.50
N GLY A 128 0.87 14.20 -17.76
CA GLY A 128 -0.12 13.26 -17.27
C GLY A 128 -0.56 12.20 -18.28
N HIS A 129 -0.11 12.27 -19.53
CA HIS A 129 -0.49 11.33 -20.57
C HIS A 129 0.46 10.12 -20.64
N TYR A 130 -0.09 8.97 -21.02
CA TYR A 130 0.66 7.75 -21.27
C TYR A 130 1.40 7.81 -22.60
N ASN A 131 2.55 7.15 -22.65
CA ASN A 131 3.25 6.79 -23.86
C ASN A 131 3.89 5.42 -23.63
N ASP A 132 3.92 4.60 -24.66
CA ASP A 132 4.70 3.37 -24.71
C ASP A 132 6.18 3.69 -24.99
N TYR A 133 7.07 2.86 -24.44
CA TYR A 133 8.51 3.04 -24.53
C TYR A 133 9.19 1.68 -24.51
N ASP A 134 10.42 1.63 -25.01
CA ASP A 134 11.33 0.49 -24.78
C ASP A 134 11.42 0.20 -23.27
N CYS A 135 11.04 -1.02 -22.87
CA CYS A 135 11.04 -1.49 -21.48
C CYS A 135 12.42 -1.39 -20.78
N PHE A 136 13.51 -1.26 -21.53
CA PHE A 136 14.87 -1.07 -21.00
C PHE A 136 15.24 0.40 -20.76
N LEU A 137 14.40 1.35 -21.18
CA LEU A 137 14.55 2.76 -20.83
C LEU A 137 14.67 2.91 -19.32
N GLN A 138 15.64 3.72 -18.88
CA GLN A 138 15.84 3.99 -17.47
C GLN A 138 14.94 5.16 -17.07
N ALA A 139 13.86 4.85 -16.35
CA ALA A 139 12.92 5.84 -15.84
C ALA A 139 12.59 5.60 -14.35
N PRO A 140 12.22 6.66 -13.62
CA PRO A 140 11.58 6.51 -12.32
C PRO A 140 10.24 5.78 -12.41
N ALA A 141 9.62 5.46 -11.28
CA ALA A 141 8.38 4.69 -11.23
C ALA A 141 7.40 5.23 -10.20
N ILE A 142 6.11 4.96 -10.42
CA ILE A 142 5.07 5.18 -9.43
C ILE A 142 4.69 3.81 -8.88
N CYS A 143 4.91 3.59 -7.59
CA CYS A 143 4.43 2.40 -6.90
C CYS A 143 3.10 2.70 -6.21
N GLU A 144 2.17 1.75 -6.27
CA GLU A 144 0.93 1.76 -5.50
C GLU A 144 0.82 0.51 -4.63
N TYR A 145 0.13 0.63 -3.51
CA TYR A 145 -0.45 -0.53 -2.84
C TYR A 145 -1.85 -0.20 -2.36
N THR A 146 -2.72 -1.21 -2.43
CA THR A 146 -3.97 -1.20 -1.69
C THR A 146 -3.60 -1.33 -0.23
N GLY A 147 -3.60 -0.19 0.47
CA GLY A 147 -3.24 -0.12 1.87
C GLY A 147 -4.05 -1.14 2.65
N SER A 148 -3.37 -2.09 3.30
CA SER A 148 -3.88 -2.49 4.60
C SER A 148 -4.00 -1.18 5.39
N PRO A 149 -5.17 -0.84 5.93
CA PRO A 149 -5.31 0.41 6.68
C PRO A 149 -4.53 0.37 8.00
N CYS A 150 -3.83 -0.74 8.26
CA CYS A 150 -3.04 -0.99 9.45
C CYS A 150 -1.54 -0.86 9.15
N PRO A 151 -0.72 -0.41 10.12
CA PRO A 151 0.72 -0.35 9.95
C PRO A 151 1.34 -1.74 9.64
N PRO A 152 2.54 -1.80 9.06
CA PRO A 152 3.23 -3.06 8.76
C PRO A 152 3.37 -3.94 9.99
N GLY A 153 3.09 -5.23 9.84
CA GLY A 153 3.09 -6.20 10.93
C GLY A 153 1.83 -6.16 11.82
N TRP A 154 0.82 -5.36 11.48
CA TRP A 154 -0.50 -5.41 12.10
C TRP A 154 -1.49 -6.19 11.25
N ASN A 155 -2.44 -6.83 11.91
CA ASN A 155 -3.51 -7.59 11.29
C ASN A 155 -4.78 -6.75 11.22
N THR A 156 -5.40 -6.69 10.05
CA THR A 156 -6.60 -5.90 9.81
C THR A 156 -7.85 -6.69 10.19
N TRP A 157 -8.69 -6.11 11.03
CA TRP A 157 -10.02 -6.64 11.34
C TRP A 157 -11.09 -6.10 10.38
N SER A 158 -11.07 -4.80 10.10
CA SER A 158 -12.05 -4.12 9.24
C SER A 158 -11.35 -3.13 8.31
N THR A 159 -11.85 -2.98 7.09
CA THR A 159 -11.34 -2.03 6.09
C THR A 159 -12.18 -0.76 5.97
N THR A 160 -13.45 -0.79 6.41
CA THR A 160 -14.37 0.36 6.38
C THR A 160 -14.21 1.28 7.60
N ASN A 161 -13.93 0.69 8.76
CA ASN A 161 -13.55 1.38 9.99
C ASN A 161 -12.33 0.66 10.55
N PRO A 162 -11.12 1.08 10.17
CA PRO A 162 -9.93 0.31 10.43
C PRO A 162 -9.69 0.03 11.91
N VAL A 163 -9.64 -1.26 12.24
CA VAL A 163 -9.18 -1.76 13.52
C VAL A 163 -8.06 -2.75 13.25
N CYS A 164 -6.95 -2.54 13.94
CA CYS A 164 -5.68 -3.18 13.70
C CYS A 164 -5.20 -3.88 14.95
N TYR A 165 -4.62 -5.07 14.77
CA TYR A 165 -4.11 -5.92 15.83
C TYR A 165 -2.64 -6.29 15.63
N TYR A 166 -1.79 -5.84 16.55
CA TYR A 166 -0.42 -6.31 16.63
C TYR A 166 -0.35 -7.46 17.62
N VAL A 167 0.24 -8.58 17.22
CA VAL A 167 0.49 -9.71 18.11
C VAL A 167 1.99 -9.78 18.33
N THR A 168 2.42 -9.88 19.59
CA THR A 168 3.85 -9.97 19.88
C THR A 168 4.47 -11.15 19.14
N THR A 169 5.64 -10.93 18.55
CA THR A 169 6.45 -11.98 17.93
C THR A 169 7.62 -12.39 18.83
N LEU A 170 7.76 -11.73 19.99
CA LEU A 170 8.82 -11.99 20.95
C LEU A 170 8.51 -13.27 21.72
N ASN A 171 9.42 -14.23 21.68
CA ASN A 171 9.30 -15.47 22.44
C ASN A 171 9.77 -15.27 23.89
N ASN A 172 9.02 -14.46 24.65
CA ASN A 172 9.29 -14.16 26.05
C ASN A 172 7.96 -13.98 26.82
N THR A 173 8.01 -13.99 28.15
CA THR A 173 6.88 -13.68 29.01
C THR A 173 6.94 -12.25 29.50
N PHE A 174 5.82 -11.53 29.38
CA PHE A 174 5.69 -10.15 29.84
C PHE A 174 4.75 -10.05 31.03
N THR A 175 4.98 -9.07 31.90
CA THR A 175 4.00 -8.54 32.86
C THR A 175 2.94 -7.71 32.13
N TRP A 176 1.84 -7.39 32.81
CA TRP A 176 0.81 -6.54 32.24
C TRP A 176 1.35 -5.13 31.93
N ASP A 177 2.14 -4.55 32.85
CA ASP A 177 2.69 -3.20 32.70
C ASP A 177 3.68 -3.09 31.53
N GLU A 178 4.53 -4.10 31.32
CA GLU A 178 5.45 -4.16 30.18
C GLU A 178 4.66 -4.24 28.86
N ALA A 179 3.65 -5.11 28.79
CA ALA A 179 2.80 -5.27 27.62
C ALA A 179 2.03 -3.98 27.31
N ASN A 180 1.48 -3.33 28.34
CA ASN A 180 0.73 -2.08 28.19
C ASN A 180 1.65 -0.93 27.77
N THR A 181 2.87 -0.87 28.32
CA THR A 181 3.88 0.11 27.90
C THR A 181 4.27 -0.08 26.46
N PHE A 182 4.50 -1.32 26.03
CA PHE A 182 4.85 -1.63 24.64
C PHE A 182 3.78 -1.17 23.66
N CYS A 183 2.49 -1.43 23.94
CA CYS A 183 1.41 -0.97 23.07
C CYS A 183 1.29 0.56 23.02
N ASN A 184 1.32 1.23 24.18
CA ASN A 184 1.08 2.67 24.26
C ASN A 184 2.29 3.54 23.90
N LYS A 185 3.51 2.99 23.93
CA LYS A 185 4.75 3.75 23.68
C LYS A 185 5.52 3.21 22.49
N ASP A 186 5.95 1.95 22.55
CA ASP A 186 6.86 1.37 21.54
C ASP A 186 6.17 1.18 20.19
N LYS A 187 4.85 1.04 20.20
CA LYS A 187 4.00 0.93 19.01
C LYS A 187 3.28 2.22 18.64
N ALA A 188 3.41 3.29 19.42
CA ALA A 188 2.86 4.58 19.06
C ALA A 188 3.70 5.21 17.94
N GLN A 189 3.04 5.89 17.00
CA GLN A 189 3.70 6.67 15.95
C GLN A 189 3.34 8.15 16.10
N PRO A 190 4.28 9.08 15.82
CA PRO A 190 4.01 10.51 15.89
C PRO A 190 2.81 10.91 15.03
N GLY A 191 1.90 11.70 15.60
CA GLY A 191 0.69 12.16 14.92
C GLY A 191 -0.42 11.11 14.81
N GLN A 192 -0.21 9.85 15.21
CA GLN A 192 -1.22 8.80 15.15
C GLN A 192 -1.92 8.55 16.49
N GLN A 193 -3.05 7.83 16.45
CA GLN A 193 -3.70 7.33 17.65
C GLN A 193 -2.78 6.36 18.39
N THR A 194 -2.77 6.48 19.72
CA THR A 194 -1.98 5.59 20.58
C THR A 194 -2.63 4.21 20.65
N PRO A 195 -1.94 3.12 20.26
CA PRO A 195 -2.47 1.79 20.42
C PRO A 195 -2.57 1.40 21.89
N THR A 196 -3.61 0.66 22.26
CA THR A 196 -3.82 0.17 23.63
C THR A 196 -3.57 -1.33 23.70
N LEU A 197 -3.57 -1.89 24.91
CA LEU A 197 -3.66 -3.34 25.07
C LEU A 197 -4.95 -3.88 24.43
N LEU A 198 -4.94 -5.15 24.04
CA LEU A 198 -6.06 -5.87 23.44
C LEU A 198 -7.37 -5.61 24.19
N ALA A 199 -8.32 -4.95 23.52
CA ALA A 199 -9.68 -4.74 24.00
C ALA A 199 -10.67 -5.30 22.97
N VAL A 200 -11.71 -5.99 23.44
CA VAL A 200 -12.70 -6.63 22.56
C VAL A 200 -14.03 -5.93 22.73
N ASN A 201 -14.57 -5.41 21.62
CA ASN A 201 -15.77 -4.58 21.60
C ASN A 201 -16.98 -5.26 20.95
N SER A 202 -16.80 -6.45 20.38
CA SER A 202 -17.92 -7.25 19.85
C SER A 202 -17.61 -8.74 19.80
N GLN A 203 -18.64 -9.57 19.71
CA GLN A 203 -18.51 -11.02 19.55
C GLN A 203 -17.81 -11.42 18.24
N ALA A 204 -18.04 -10.67 17.16
CA ALA A 204 -17.37 -10.88 15.88
C ALA A 204 -15.86 -10.61 16.00
N GLU A 205 -15.50 -9.50 16.65
CA GLU A 205 -14.10 -9.12 16.94
C GLU A 205 -13.43 -10.18 17.84
N GLN A 206 -14.13 -10.69 18.86
CA GLN A 206 -13.63 -11.78 19.71
C GLN A 206 -13.27 -13.03 18.90
N THR A 207 -14.11 -13.40 17.94
CA THR A 207 -13.93 -14.61 17.11
C THR A 207 -12.69 -14.48 16.22
N PHE A 208 -12.50 -13.29 15.63
CA PHE A 208 -11.31 -12.97 14.87
C PHE A 208 -10.05 -13.01 15.72
N ILE A 209 -10.06 -12.35 16.88
CA ILE A 209 -8.92 -12.33 17.81
C ILE A 209 -8.56 -13.75 18.23
N ASN A 210 -9.52 -14.58 18.60
CA ASN A 210 -9.27 -15.98 18.97
C ASN A 210 -8.57 -16.74 17.83
N THR A 211 -9.03 -16.55 16.60
CA THR A 211 -8.42 -17.15 15.41
C THR A 211 -7.01 -16.63 15.17
N LEU A 212 -6.78 -15.33 15.35
CA LEU A 212 -5.49 -14.68 15.17
C LEU A 212 -4.46 -15.16 16.21
N LEU A 213 -4.86 -15.23 17.49
CA LEU A 213 -4.00 -15.67 18.59
C LEU A 213 -3.71 -17.17 18.53
N ALA A 214 -4.69 -17.99 18.12
CA ALA A 214 -4.51 -19.44 17.97
C ALA A 214 -3.49 -19.83 16.90
N LYS A 215 -3.27 -18.98 15.90
CA LYS A 215 -2.23 -19.18 14.86
C LYS A 215 -0.81 -18.99 15.40
N GLN A 216 -0.65 -18.30 16.55
CA GLN A 216 0.67 -18.04 17.10
C GLN A 216 1.21 -19.29 17.79
N GLN A 217 2.45 -19.66 17.44
CA GLN A 217 3.15 -20.80 18.04
C GLN A 217 3.94 -20.37 19.30
N LEU A 218 3.34 -19.54 20.16
CA LEU A 218 3.99 -18.98 21.35
C LEU A 218 3.56 -19.69 22.63
N SER A 219 4.47 -19.72 23.62
CA SER A 219 4.24 -20.24 24.97
C SER A 219 4.54 -19.16 26.00
N PRO A 220 3.70 -18.95 27.03
CA PRO A 220 2.44 -19.66 27.34
C PRO A 220 1.28 -19.21 26.43
N ARG A 221 0.25 -20.03 26.25
CA ARG A 221 -0.93 -19.67 25.43
C ARG A 221 -1.86 -18.61 26.04
N SER A 222 -1.48 -18.04 27.18
CA SER A 222 -2.22 -16.98 27.87
C SER A 222 -1.81 -15.60 27.35
N TRP A 223 -2.77 -14.68 27.26
CA TRP A 223 -2.61 -13.36 26.68
C TRP A 223 -3.14 -12.28 27.62
N TRP A 224 -2.40 -11.18 27.75
CA TRP A 224 -2.88 -9.98 28.44
C TRP A 224 -3.95 -9.27 27.61
N THR A 225 -5.00 -8.80 28.30
CA THR A 225 -6.05 -7.93 27.75
C THR A 225 -6.12 -6.61 28.54
N GLY A 226 -6.74 -5.60 27.94
CA GLY A 226 -6.96 -4.30 28.58
C GLY A 226 -8.06 -4.29 29.64
N LEU A 227 -8.61 -5.46 30.00
CA LEU A 227 -9.54 -5.61 31.12
C LEU A 227 -8.71 -5.78 32.40
N ASN A 228 -8.75 -4.77 33.27
CA ASN A 228 -8.26 -4.85 34.64
C ASN A 228 -9.37 -5.24 35.61
#